data_AF-A0A7G7IM94-F1
#
_entry.id   AF-A0A7G7IM94-F1
#
_cell.length_a   1.000
_cell.length_b   1.000
_cell.length_c   1.000
_cell.angle_alpha   90.00
_cell.angle_beta   90.00
_cell.angle_gamma   90.00
#
_symmetry.space_group_name_H-M   'P 1'
#
loop_
_entity.id
_entity.type
_entity.pdbx_description
1 polymer ?
#
loop_
_entity_poly.entity_id
_entity_poly.type
_entity_poly.pdbx_seq_one_letter_code
_entity_poly.pdbx_strand_id
1 'polypeptide(L)'
;MKNEIFKQIKQLIIVIISGVCSYFIPIAHFFVNIPDTKILTGFDIAIFSFIGNSLFSAIDYFYKKNKLIIRIYIEAIEQESDKLILYDKDIDKQLEIKANIKIEGKKRKCPLISLKAPDCYLLQVQNNKSSSFVKEISTSEEYEIDINKILQKSPKEGISITREIKFILLLEEHNKGNNDYLVCEKESGWKCLGMTNIDSKRLQLLQK
;
A
#
# COMPACT_ATOMS: atom_id res chain seq x y z
N MET A 1 12.44 11.75 4.88
CA MET A 1 13.01 11.69 6.26
C MET A 1 12.95 10.31 6.91
N LYS A 2 11.77 9.71 7.14
CA LYS A 2 11.67 8.39 7.83
C LYS A 2 12.52 7.27 7.20
N ASN A 3 12.57 7.20 5.87
CA ASN A 3 13.37 6.18 5.16
C ASN A 3 14.89 6.38 5.31
N GLU A 4 15.37 7.62 5.44
CA GLU A 4 16.80 7.90 5.61
C GLU A 4 17.28 7.57 7.03
N ILE A 5 16.47 7.90 8.03
CA ILE A 5 16.74 7.51 9.44
C ILE A 5 16.80 5.99 9.57
N PHE A 6 15.87 5.27 8.94
CA PHE A 6 15.87 3.81 8.97
C PHE A 6 17.12 3.20 8.30
N LYS A 7 17.59 3.77 7.18
CA LYS A 7 18.84 3.35 6.53
C LYS A 7 20.04 3.55 7.46
N GLN A 8 20.13 4.69 8.13
CA GLN A 8 21.23 4.99 9.05
C GLN A 8 21.22 4.06 10.27
N ILE A 9 20.05 3.81 10.87
CA ILE A 9 19.90 2.85 11.98
C ILE A 9 20.30 1.44 11.53
N LYS A 10 19.86 1.00 10.35
CA LYS A 10 20.26 -0.29 9.78
C LYS A 10 21.77 -0.40 9.63
N GLN A 11 22.42 0.64 9.07
CA GLN A 11 23.86 0.66 8.87
C GLN A 11 24.60 0.56 10.22
N LEU A 12 24.13 1.30 11.22
CA LEU A 12 24.70 1.26 12.57
C LEU A 12 24.61 -0.15 13.18
N ILE A 13 23.45 -0.80 13.08
CA ILE A 13 23.25 -2.17 13.57
C ILE A 13 24.20 -3.15 12.88
N ILE A 14 24.36 -3.03 11.56
CA ILE A 14 25.28 -3.90 10.79
C ILE A 14 26.71 -3.71 11.26
N VAL A 15 27.16 -2.48 11.49
CA VAL A 15 28.52 -2.20 11.98
C VAL A 15 28.74 -2.76 13.38
N ILE A 16 27.76 -2.60 14.29
CA ILE A 16 27.86 -3.15 15.65
C ILE A 16 27.97 -4.69 15.61
N ILE A 17 27.09 -5.35 14.86
CA ILE A 17 27.14 -6.81 14.69
C ILE A 17 28.47 -7.23 14.07
N SER A 18 28.96 -6.49 13.07
CA SER A 18 30.24 -6.77 12.42
C SER A 18 31.42 -6.63 13.37
N GLY A 19 31.40 -5.64 14.27
CA GLY A 19 32.36 -5.49 15.36
C GLY A 19 32.36 -6.69 16.30
N VAL A 20 31.18 -7.14 16.74
CA VAL A 20 31.05 -8.34 17.58
C VAL A 20 31.54 -9.59 16.84
N CYS A 21 31.16 -9.78 15.58
CA CYS A 21 31.60 -10.92 14.77
C CYS A 21 33.13 -10.92 14.56
N SER A 22 33.74 -9.75 14.30
CA SER A 22 35.19 -9.64 14.13
C SER A 22 35.98 -10.06 15.38
N TYR A 23 35.41 -9.88 16.56
CA TYR A 23 36.02 -10.34 17.82
C TYR A 23 36.03 -11.87 17.94
N PHE A 24 34.98 -12.55 17.46
CA PHE A 24 34.86 -14.00 17.59
C PHE A 24 35.46 -14.78 16.41
N ILE A 25 35.46 -14.20 15.22
CA ILE A 25 35.87 -14.88 13.98
C ILE A 25 36.80 -13.95 13.18
N PRO A 26 38.11 -14.01 13.43
CA PRO A 26 39.09 -13.20 12.72
C PRO A 26 39.46 -13.84 11.38
N ILE A 27 38.73 -13.50 10.32
CA ILE A 27 38.85 -14.10 8.98
C ILE A 27 40.00 -13.46 8.19
N ALA A 28 40.28 -12.18 8.39
CA ALA A 28 41.27 -11.40 7.66
C ALA A 28 42.68 -12.01 7.76
N HIS A 29 43.00 -12.63 8.89
CA HIS A 29 44.27 -13.33 9.13
C HIS A 29 44.55 -14.46 8.12
N PHE A 30 43.52 -15.04 7.49
CA PHE A 30 43.68 -16.13 6.53
C PHE A 30 44.01 -15.65 5.11
N PHE A 31 43.79 -14.37 4.80
CA PHE A 31 43.92 -13.85 3.43
C PHE A 31 44.81 -12.61 3.32
N VAL A 32 45.08 -11.93 4.44
CA VAL A 32 45.88 -10.71 4.52
C VAL A 32 47.09 -10.96 5.42
N ASN A 33 48.28 -10.96 4.84
CA ASN A 33 49.52 -11.16 5.58
C ASN A 33 50.09 -9.82 6.09
N ILE A 34 49.35 -9.17 7.00
CA ILE A 34 49.74 -7.92 7.65
C ILE A 34 49.94 -8.19 9.15
N PRO A 35 51.04 -7.72 9.78
CA PRO A 35 51.30 -7.98 11.19
C PRO A 35 50.49 -7.10 12.15
N ASP A 36 49.93 -5.97 11.68
CA ASP A 36 49.16 -5.04 12.51
C ASP A 36 47.74 -5.56 12.77
N THR A 37 47.47 -5.91 14.03
CA THR A 37 46.18 -6.42 14.50
C THR A 37 45.05 -5.41 14.36
N LYS A 38 45.32 -4.10 14.46
CA LYS A 38 44.28 -3.07 14.29
C LYS A 38 43.80 -3.02 12.83
N ILE A 39 44.74 -3.14 11.90
CA ILE A 39 44.44 -3.17 10.47
C ILE A 39 43.62 -4.43 10.15
N LEU A 40 44.01 -5.59 10.70
CA LEU A 40 43.28 -6.85 10.50
C LEU A 40 41.85 -6.81 11.05
N THR A 41 41.64 -6.28 12.27
CA THR A 41 40.29 -6.10 12.81
C THR A 41 39.45 -5.15 11.95
N GLY A 42 40.06 -4.10 11.39
CA GLY A 42 39.40 -3.21 10.43
C GLY A 42 38.93 -3.95 9.17
N PHE A 43 39.74 -4.86 8.64
CA PHE A 43 39.36 -5.72 7.52
C PHE A 43 38.22 -6.67 7.87
N ASP A 44 38.26 -7.31 9.05
CA ASP A 44 37.18 -8.19 9.49
C ASP A 44 35.85 -7.45 9.61
N ILE A 45 35.83 -6.28 10.24
CA ILE A 45 34.62 -5.44 10.34
C ILE A 45 34.08 -5.09 8.95
N ALA A 46 34.95 -4.76 7.99
CA ALA A 46 34.55 -4.46 6.62
C ALA A 46 33.94 -5.68 5.91
N ILE A 47 34.53 -6.86 6.06
CA ILE A 47 34.04 -8.12 5.48
C ILE A 47 32.67 -8.47 6.06
N PHE A 48 32.51 -8.46 7.39
CA PHE A 48 31.22 -8.75 8.02
C PHE A 48 30.16 -7.71 7.66
N SER A 49 30.54 -6.43 7.53
CA SER A 49 29.61 -5.38 7.11
C SER A 49 29.13 -5.59 5.68
N PHE A 50 30.00 -6.05 4.79
CA PHE A 50 29.64 -6.39 3.40
C PHE A 50 28.70 -7.60 3.35
N ILE A 51 29.00 -8.66 4.10
CA ILE A 51 28.16 -9.87 4.19
C ILE A 51 26.80 -9.52 4.77
N GLY A 52 26.76 -8.76 5.87
CA GLY A 52 25.52 -8.30 6.49
C GLY A 52 24.66 -7.47 5.53
N ASN A 53 25.26 -6.51 4.83
CA ASN A 53 24.54 -5.72 3.83
C ASN A 53 24.00 -6.57 2.67
N SER A 54 24.78 -7.54 2.20
CA SER A 54 24.37 -8.47 1.15
C SER A 54 23.19 -9.33 1.60
N LEU A 55 23.26 -9.90 2.81
CA LEU A 55 22.18 -10.68 3.42
C LEU A 55 20.91 -9.85 3.59
N PHE A 56 21.01 -8.65 4.16
CA PHE A 56 19.85 -7.77 4.30
C PHE A 56 19.24 -7.38 2.96
N SER A 57 20.06 -7.17 1.93
CA SER A 57 19.58 -6.85 0.58
C SER A 57 18.88 -8.05 -0.05
N ALA A 58 19.41 -9.26 0.14
CA ALA A 58 18.74 -10.49 -0.27
C ALA A 58 17.39 -10.65 0.46
N ILE A 59 17.35 -10.45 1.78
CA ILE A 59 16.12 -10.51 2.57
C ILE A 59 15.10 -9.48 2.07
N ASP A 60 15.51 -8.22 1.84
CA ASP A 60 14.62 -7.17 1.32
C ASP A 60 14.11 -7.51 -0.10
N TYR A 61 14.97 -8.06 -0.95
CA TYR A 61 14.59 -8.55 -2.27
C TYR A 61 13.54 -9.67 -2.18
N PHE A 62 13.79 -10.70 -1.35
CA PHE A 62 12.83 -11.79 -1.14
C PHE A 62 11.52 -11.29 -0.53
N TYR A 63 11.59 -10.34 0.40
CA TYR A 63 10.42 -9.74 1.02
C TYR A 63 9.58 -8.98 0.00
N LYS A 64 10.20 -8.07 -0.78
CA LYS A 64 9.52 -7.31 -1.84
C LYS A 64 8.93 -8.20 -2.92
N LYS A 65 9.66 -9.22 -3.37
CA LYS A 65 9.18 -10.19 -4.38
C LYS A 65 7.96 -10.98 -3.90
N ASN A 66 7.87 -11.28 -2.61
CA ASN A 66 6.79 -12.07 -2.03
C ASN A 66 5.61 -11.22 -1.53
N LYS A 67 5.68 -9.90 -1.66
CA LYS A 67 4.66 -8.95 -1.21
C LYS A 67 3.56 -8.80 -2.25
N LEU A 68 2.34 -8.58 -1.78
CA LEU A 68 1.21 -8.12 -2.58
C LEU A 68 0.97 -6.64 -2.28
N ILE A 69 0.89 -5.82 -3.32
CA ILE A 69 0.63 -4.39 -3.23
C ILE A 69 -0.72 -4.14 -3.91
N ILE A 70 -1.63 -3.53 -3.17
CA ILE A 70 -2.94 -3.11 -3.63
C ILE A 70 -2.99 -1.60 -3.46
N ARG A 71 -3.20 -0.88 -4.56
CA ARG A 71 -3.35 0.58 -4.56
C ARG A 71 -4.74 0.92 -5.04
N ILE A 72 -5.46 1.72 -4.26
CA ILE A 72 -6.82 2.15 -4.59
C ILE A 72 -6.83 3.67 -4.67
N TYR A 73 -7.23 4.17 -5.83
CA TYR A 73 -7.33 5.61 -6.10
C TYR A 73 -8.76 5.94 -6.47
N ILE A 74 -9.33 6.90 -5.79
CA ILE A 74 -10.65 7.44 -6.10
C ILE A 74 -10.45 8.81 -6.73
N GLU A 75 -11.10 9.03 -7.86
CA GLU A 75 -11.00 10.27 -8.63
C GLU A 75 -12.34 10.60 -9.28
N ALA A 76 -12.69 11.88 -9.29
CA ALA A 76 -13.83 12.39 -10.02
C ALA A 76 -13.49 12.43 -11.52
N ILE A 77 -14.37 11.89 -12.36
CA ILE A 77 -14.10 11.78 -13.81
C ILE A 77 -14.01 13.17 -14.46
N GLU A 78 -14.88 14.10 -14.05
CA GLU A 78 -14.95 15.44 -14.65
C GLU A 78 -13.81 16.38 -14.23
N GLN A 79 -13.15 16.14 -13.09
CA GLN A 79 -12.18 17.08 -12.50
C GLN A 79 -10.74 16.56 -12.44
N GLU A 80 -10.49 15.28 -12.78
CA GLU A 80 -9.17 14.60 -12.72
C GLU A 80 -8.32 15.02 -11.51
N SER A 81 -8.98 15.16 -10.36
CA SER A 81 -8.39 15.68 -9.13
C SER A 81 -8.72 14.76 -7.96
N ASP A 82 -7.88 14.82 -6.94
CA ASP A 82 -8.17 14.25 -5.61
C ASP A 82 -9.14 15.09 -4.79
N LYS A 83 -9.70 16.13 -5.42
CA LYS A 83 -10.75 16.98 -4.89
C LYS A 83 -11.91 17.01 -5.87
N LEU A 84 -13.11 16.77 -5.36
CA LEU A 84 -14.35 17.04 -6.05
C LEU A 84 -14.94 18.32 -5.44
N ILE A 85 -14.95 19.38 -6.23
CA ILE A 85 -15.58 20.65 -5.84
C ILE A 85 -17.04 20.60 -6.29
N LEU A 86 -17.93 20.80 -5.33
CA LEU A 86 -19.38 20.79 -5.47
C LEU A 86 -19.92 22.20 -5.23
N TYR A 87 -20.82 22.65 -6.09
CA TYR A 87 -21.52 23.92 -5.91
C TYR A 87 -22.99 23.65 -5.57
N ASP A 88 -23.67 24.65 -4.99
CA ASP A 88 -25.11 24.57 -4.70
C ASP A 88 -26.00 24.26 -5.92
N LYS A 89 -25.52 24.54 -7.14
CA LYS A 89 -26.19 24.18 -8.39
C LYS A 89 -26.05 22.71 -8.79
N ASP A 90 -25.16 21.97 -8.13
CA ASP A 90 -24.89 20.55 -8.39
C ASP A 90 -25.70 19.62 -7.46
N ILE A 91 -26.59 20.19 -6.64
CA ILE A 91 -27.61 19.45 -5.88
C ILE A 91 -28.46 18.65 -6.86
N ASP A 92 -28.76 17.39 -6.51
CA ASP A 92 -29.44 16.40 -7.36
C ASP A 92 -28.74 16.04 -8.67
N LYS A 93 -27.53 16.59 -8.92
CA LYS A 93 -26.73 16.22 -10.09
C LYS A 93 -26.03 14.89 -9.84
N GLN A 94 -26.13 13.99 -10.82
CA GLN A 94 -25.35 12.76 -10.86
C GLN A 94 -23.89 13.08 -11.20
N LEU A 95 -22.99 12.77 -10.30
CA LEU A 95 -21.55 12.99 -10.48
C LEU A 95 -20.85 11.65 -10.65
N GLU A 96 -20.11 11.50 -11.74
CA GLU A 96 -19.39 10.25 -12.00
C GLU A 96 -18.03 10.23 -11.29
N ILE A 97 -17.81 9.16 -10.53
CA ILE A 97 -16.57 8.89 -9.80
C ILE A 97 -16.06 7.52 -10.23
N LYS A 98 -14.74 7.37 -10.33
CA LYS A 98 -14.12 6.07 -10.58
C LYS A 98 -13.15 5.70 -9.44
N ALA A 99 -13.18 4.43 -9.04
CA ALA A 99 -12.18 3.82 -8.18
C ALA A 99 -11.28 2.89 -9.01
N ASN A 100 -10.00 3.24 -9.07
CA ASN A 100 -8.96 2.49 -9.75
C ASN A 100 -8.21 1.60 -8.75
N ILE A 101 -8.33 0.28 -8.94
CA ILE A 101 -7.70 -0.74 -8.12
C ILE A 101 -6.54 -1.35 -8.92
N LYS A 102 -5.32 -1.07 -8.48
CA LYS A 102 -4.09 -1.66 -9.03
C LYS A 102 -3.52 -2.70 -8.08
N ILE A 103 -3.34 -3.93 -8.55
CA ILE A 103 -2.84 -5.06 -7.77
C ILE A 103 -1.55 -5.57 -8.40
N GLU A 104 -0.47 -5.61 -7.63
CA GLU A 104 0.86 -6.04 -8.07
C GLU A 104 1.50 -7.03 -7.08
N GLY A 105 2.20 -8.04 -7.59
CA GLY A 105 3.06 -8.93 -6.79
C GLY A 105 2.57 -10.37 -6.67
N LYS A 106 2.63 -10.94 -5.45
CA LYS A 106 2.36 -12.37 -5.21
C LYS A 106 0.96 -12.61 -4.65
N LYS A 107 0.22 -13.56 -5.23
CA LYS A 107 -1.15 -13.89 -4.83
C LYS A 107 -1.21 -14.29 -3.37
N ARG A 108 -2.06 -13.61 -2.59
CA ARG A 108 -2.32 -13.90 -1.17
C ARG A 108 -3.77 -13.65 -0.85
N LYS A 109 -4.24 -14.25 0.25
CA LYS A 109 -5.57 -13.94 0.79
C LYS A 109 -5.57 -12.50 1.30
N CYS A 110 -6.57 -11.75 0.85
CA CYS A 110 -6.74 -10.34 1.18
C CYS A 110 -7.97 -10.15 2.09
N PRO A 111 -7.96 -9.12 2.95
CA PRO A 111 -9.15 -8.71 3.66
C PRO A 111 -10.12 -8.06 2.66
N LEU A 112 -11.36 -7.92 3.10
CA LEU A 112 -12.35 -7.14 2.40
C LEU A 112 -12.03 -5.65 2.57
N ILE A 113 -12.35 -4.87 1.56
CA ILE A 113 -12.13 -3.42 1.57
C ILE A 113 -13.51 -2.78 1.52
N SER A 114 -13.83 -1.96 2.51
CA SER A 114 -15.06 -1.19 2.55
C SER A 114 -14.83 0.18 1.90
N LEU A 115 -15.74 0.60 1.05
CA LEU A 115 -15.84 1.94 0.49
C LEU A 115 -17.05 2.59 1.15
N LYS A 116 -16.81 3.65 1.91
CA LYS A 116 -17.86 4.38 2.63
C LYS A 116 -18.00 5.78 2.07
N ALA A 117 -19.23 6.12 1.71
CA ALA A 117 -19.66 7.49 1.52
C ALA A 117 -20.01 8.12 2.87
N PRO A 118 -19.78 9.44 3.04
CA PRO A 118 -20.37 10.18 4.15
C PRO A 118 -21.90 10.18 4.02
N ASP A 119 -22.61 10.24 5.14
CA ASP A 119 -24.08 10.21 5.24
C ASP A 119 -24.81 11.27 4.39
N CYS A 120 -24.10 12.28 3.89
CA CYS A 120 -24.64 13.36 3.06
C CYS A 120 -24.68 12.99 1.57
N TYR A 121 -24.18 11.81 1.21
CA TYR A 121 -24.02 11.38 -0.17
C TYR A 121 -24.54 9.96 -0.37
N LEU A 122 -25.32 9.77 -1.44
CA LEU A 122 -25.60 8.44 -1.93
C LEU A 122 -24.56 8.04 -2.97
N LEU A 123 -23.99 6.86 -2.77
CA LEU A 123 -23.09 6.23 -3.72
C LEU A 123 -23.84 5.09 -4.41
N GLN A 124 -23.85 5.09 -5.73
CA GLN A 124 -24.47 4.04 -6.52
C GLN A 124 -23.45 3.44 -7.48
N VAL A 125 -23.22 2.12 -7.39
CA VAL A 125 -22.39 1.43 -8.39
C VAL A 125 -23.08 1.48 -9.74
N GLN A 126 -22.38 2.00 -10.75
CA GLN A 126 -22.85 1.95 -12.12
C GLN A 126 -22.75 0.49 -12.60
N ASN A 127 -23.88 -0.22 -12.58
CA ASN A 127 -23.96 -1.66 -12.82
C ASN A 127 -23.46 -2.03 -14.21
N ASN A 128 -22.18 -2.37 -14.31
CA ASN A 128 -21.64 -3.13 -15.42
C ASN A 128 -21.60 -4.61 -15.03
N LYS A 129 -21.89 -5.51 -15.97
CA LYS A 129 -21.79 -6.98 -15.80
C LYS A 129 -20.42 -7.48 -15.28
N SER A 130 -19.44 -6.58 -15.12
CA SER A 130 -18.07 -6.79 -14.65
C SER A 130 -17.86 -6.66 -13.13
N SER A 131 -18.85 -6.23 -12.34
CA SER A 131 -18.68 -5.90 -10.90
C SER A 131 -18.88 -7.06 -9.92
N SER A 132 -18.62 -8.32 -10.30
CA SER A 132 -18.91 -9.49 -9.43
C SER A 132 -18.11 -9.52 -8.10
N PHE A 133 -17.11 -8.66 -8.00
CA PHE A 133 -16.24 -8.46 -6.84
C PHE A 133 -16.66 -7.27 -5.96
N VAL A 134 -17.76 -6.58 -6.28
CA VAL A 134 -18.33 -5.49 -5.46
C VAL A 134 -19.67 -5.96 -4.90
N LYS A 135 -19.92 -5.70 -3.61
CA LYS A 135 -21.17 -6.04 -2.93
C LYS A 135 -21.66 -4.83 -2.14
N GLU A 136 -22.93 -4.49 -2.25
CA GLU A 136 -23.57 -3.47 -1.42
C GLU A 136 -23.84 -4.03 -0.01
N ILE A 137 -23.48 -3.27 1.04
CA ILE A 137 -23.63 -3.68 2.44
C ILE A 137 -24.86 -3.01 3.07
N SER A 138 -24.91 -1.68 3.04
CA SER A 138 -26.04 -0.85 3.44
C SER A 138 -26.64 -0.19 2.21
N THR A 139 -27.93 0.17 2.26
CA THR A 139 -28.62 0.85 1.15
C THR A 139 -27.88 2.11 0.75
N SER A 140 -27.11 2.03 -0.35
CA SER A 140 -26.52 3.14 -1.09
C SER A 140 -25.43 4.00 -0.41
N GLU A 141 -24.80 3.53 0.66
CA GLU A 141 -23.74 4.28 1.38
C GLU A 141 -22.42 3.51 1.51
N GLU A 142 -22.50 2.18 1.62
CA GLU A 142 -21.34 1.33 1.86
C GLU A 142 -21.24 0.16 0.86
N TYR A 143 -20.05 0.02 0.28
CA TYR A 143 -19.72 -1.06 -0.63
C TYR A 143 -18.52 -1.87 -0.17
N GLU A 144 -18.62 -3.17 -0.30
CA GLU A 144 -17.54 -4.13 -0.06
C GLU A 144 -16.86 -4.52 -1.38
N ILE A 145 -15.55 -4.42 -1.42
CA ILE A 145 -14.71 -4.83 -2.54
C ILE A 145 -13.94 -6.10 -2.13
N ASP A 146 -14.27 -7.22 -2.75
CA ASP A 146 -13.62 -8.51 -2.54
C ASP A 146 -12.47 -8.73 -3.52
N ILE A 147 -11.26 -8.36 -3.07
CA ILE A 147 -10.03 -8.54 -3.82
C ILE A 147 -9.76 -10.02 -4.14
N ASN A 148 -10.22 -10.96 -3.29
CA ASN A 148 -9.99 -12.38 -3.54
C ASN A 148 -10.73 -12.85 -4.79
N LYS A 149 -11.94 -12.32 -5.07
CA LYS A 149 -12.67 -12.58 -6.31
C LYS A 149 -11.93 -12.05 -7.54
N ILE A 150 -11.33 -10.85 -7.45
CA ILE A 150 -10.48 -10.31 -8.53
C ILE A 150 -9.30 -11.27 -8.81
N LEU A 151 -8.69 -11.79 -7.75
CA LEU A 151 -7.53 -12.66 -7.81
C LEU A 151 -7.82 -14.12 -8.17
N GLN A 152 -9.09 -14.56 -8.22
CA GLN A 152 -9.44 -15.98 -8.41
C GLN A 152 -8.74 -16.61 -9.62
N LYS A 153 -8.77 -15.93 -10.76
CA LYS A 153 -8.20 -16.40 -12.04
C LYS A 153 -6.74 -15.99 -12.27
N SER A 154 -6.11 -15.29 -11.32
CA SER A 154 -4.74 -14.78 -11.45
C SER A 154 -3.69 -15.84 -11.12
N PRO A 155 -2.50 -15.78 -11.74
CA PRO A 155 -1.37 -16.65 -11.41
C PRO A 155 -0.91 -16.43 -9.95
N LYS A 156 -0.12 -17.39 -9.43
CA LYS A 156 0.39 -17.32 -8.05
C LYS A 156 1.41 -16.20 -7.85
N GLU A 157 2.22 -15.89 -8.86
CA GLU A 157 3.27 -14.87 -8.82
C GLU A 157 3.19 -13.95 -10.03
N GLY A 158 3.81 -12.76 -9.94
CA GLY A 158 3.88 -11.81 -11.06
C GLY A 158 2.52 -11.19 -11.41
N ILE A 159 1.62 -11.04 -10.45
CA ILE A 159 0.34 -10.37 -10.67
C ILE A 159 0.61 -8.91 -11.05
N SER A 160 -0.06 -8.46 -12.11
CA SER A 160 -0.22 -7.05 -12.46
C SER A 160 -1.62 -6.89 -13.06
N ILE A 161 -2.56 -6.40 -12.25
CA ILE A 161 -3.97 -6.29 -12.61
C ILE A 161 -4.45 -4.89 -12.28
N THR A 162 -5.16 -4.27 -13.23
CA THR A 162 -5.91 -3.05 -13.01
C THR A 162 -7.40 -3.34 -13.20
N ARG A 163 -8.21 -2.86 -12.26
CA ARG A 163 -9.68 -2.88 -12.33
C ARG A 163 -10.21 -1.49 -12.01
N GLU A 164 -11.24 -1.10 -12.73
CA GLU A 164 -11.96 0.14 -12.52
C GLU A 164 -13.37 -0.20 -12.04
N ILE A 165 -13.85 0.54 -11.04
CA ILE A 165 -15.25 0.55 -10.64
C ILE A 165 -15.77 1.97 -10.85
N LYS A 166 -16.88 2.11 -11.55
CA LYS A 166 -17.57 3.39 -11.72
C LYS A 166 -18.71 3.51 -10.74
N PHE A 167 -18.81 4.68 -10.13
CA PHE A 167 -19.85 5.06 -9.19
C PHE A 167 -20.52 6.35 -9.66
N ILE A 168 -21.79 6.46 -9.33
CA ILE A 168 -22.54 7.70 -9.37
C ILE A 168 -22.62 8.19 -7.93
N LEU A 169 -22.20 9.42 -7.69
CA LEU A 169 -22.35 10.14 -6.43
C LEU A 169 -23.50 11.14 -6.58
N LEU A 170 -24.42 11.11 -5.63
CA LEU A 170 -25.54 12.04 -5.53
C LEU A 170 -25.39 12.83 -4.23
N LEU A 171 -25.49 14.15 -4.32
CA LEU A 171 -25.54 15.04 -3.16
C LEU A 171 -27.00 15.25 -2.76
N GLU A 172 -27.36 14.93 -1.52
CA GLU A 172 -28.71 15.16 -1.00
C GLU A 172 -28.87 16.58 -0.42
N GLU A 173 -30.04 17.20 -0.63
CA GLU A 173 -30.36 18.56 -0.17
C GLU A 173 -30.21 18.76 1.34
N HIS A 174 -30.33 17.70 2.12
CA HIS A 174 -30.53 17.76 3.57
C HIS A 174 -29.27 18.13 4.36
N ASN A 175 -28.08 18.12 3.74
CA ASN A 175 -26.80 18.35 4.42
C ASN A 175 -25.85 19.28 3.63
N LYS A 176 -26.28 20.53 3.38
CA LYS A 176 -25.37 21.60 2.95
C LYS A 176 -24.32 21.88 4.03
N GLY A 177 -23.03 21.72 3.71
CA GLY A 177 -21.97 22.45 4.43
C GLY A 177 -20.80 21.67 5.03
N ASN A 178 -20.56 20.39 4.71
CA ASN A 178 -19.42 19.65 5.26
C ASN A 178 -18.29 19.38 4.25
N ASN A 179 -17.05 19.63 4.69
CA ASN A 179 -15.84 19.13 4.04
C ASN A 179 -15.65 17.67 4.48
N ASP A 180 -16.01 16.74 3.61
CA ASP A 180 -15.90 15.31 3.88
C ASP A 180 -14.98 14.60 2.89
N TYR A 181 -14.84 13.27 3.05
CA TYR A 181 -13.99 12.46 2.21
C TYR A 181 -14.69 11.16 1.83
N LEU A 182 -14.55 10.75 0.56
CA LEU A 182 -14.82 9.37 0.15
C LEU A 182 -13.58 8.53 0.47
N VAL A 183 -13.75 7.48 1.27
CA VAL A 183 -12.64 6.69 1.82
C VAL A 183 -12.84 5.20 1.58
N CYS A 184 -11.77 4.55 1.11
CA CYS A 184 -11.64 3.09 1.21
C CYS A 184 -10.99 2.74 2.55
N GLU A 185 -11.78 2.15 3.44
CA GLU A 185 -11.33 1.59 4.71
C GLU A 185 -11.03 0.09 4.55
N LYS A 186 -9.98 -0.36 5.20
CA LYS A 186 -9.71 -1.81 5.32
C LYS A 186 -10.31 -2.28 6.63
N GLU A 187 -10.97 -3.45 6.61
CA GLU A 187 -11.25 -4.12 7.87
C GLU A 187 -9.93 -4.47 8.57
N SER A 188 -9.76 -3.99 9.80
CA SER A 188 -8.57 -4.23 10.61
C SER A 188 -8.59 -5.65 11.19
N GLY A 189 -8.28 -6.63 10.34
CA GLY A 189 -8.05 -8.02 10.76
C GLY A 189 -6.57 -8.35 10.89
N TRP A 190 -6.20 -9.13 11.90
CA TRP A 190 -4.85 -9.67 12.17
C TRP A 190 -4.25 -10.55 11.05
N LYS A 191 -4.95 -10.72 9.91
CA LYS A 191 -4.62 -11.70 8.87
C LYS A 191 -3.61 -11.21 7.82
N CYS A 192 -3.20 -9.95 7.85
CA CYS A 192 -2.21 -9.39 6.91
C CYS A 192 -0.88 -9.10 7.60
N LEU A 193 -0.15 -10.16 7.95
CA LEU A 193 1.24 -10.12 8.43
C LEU A 193 2.16 -9.44 7.40
N GLY A 194 2.20 -8.10 7.33
CA GLY A 194 3.17 -7.26 6.57
C GLY A 194 3.32 -7.48 5.05
N MET A 195 2.87 -8.60 4.51
CA MET A 195 3.10 -9.10 3.15
C MET A 195 1.98 -8.68 2.19
N THR A 196 0.95 -8.03 2.70
CA THR A 196 -0.09 -7.34 1.91
C THR A 196 -0.05 -5.88 2.32
N ASN A 197 0.17 -4.99 1.35
CA ASN A 197 0.10 -3.55 1.57
C ASN A 197 -1.09 -3.01 0.78
N ILE A 198 -2.01 -2.36 1.48
CA ILE A 198 -3.15 -1.66 0.90
C ILE A 198 -2.87 -0.17 1.11
N ASP A 199 -2.69 0.53 0.00
CA ASP A 199 -2.53 1.98 -0.04
C ASP A 199 -3.81 2.56 -0.66
N SER A 200 -4.49 3.45 0.05
CA SER A 200 -5.72 4.08 -0.43
C SER A 200 -5.58 5.60 -0.44
N LYS A 201 -5.87 6.22 -1.58
CA LYS A 201 -5.99 7.66 -1.69
C LYS A 201 -7.46 8.05 -1.56
N ARG A 202 -7.74 8.96 -0.63
CA ARG A 202 -9.07 9.51 -0.37
C ARG A 202 -9.41 10.57 -1.42
N LEU A 203 -10.67 10.68 -1.79
CA LEU A 203 -11.20 11.79 -2.57
C LEU A 203 -11.80 12.81 -1.61
N GLN A 204 -11.30 14.04 -1.63
CA GLN A 204 -11.84 15.13 -0.81
C GLN A 204 -13.09 15.71 -1.48
N LEU A 205 -14.17 15.84 -0.72
CA LEU A 205 -15.43 16.45 -1.16
C LEU A 205 -15.48 17.86 -0.58
N LEU A 206 -15.48 18.88 -1.44
CA LEU A 206 -15.47 20.29 -1.05
C LEU A 206 -16.72 20.98 -1.57
N GLN A 207 -17.62 21.36 -0.68
CA GLN A 207 -18.78 22.19 -1.04
C GLN A 207 -18.40 23.68 -0.98
N LYS A 208 -18.75 24.44 -2.03
CA LYS A 208 -18.52 25.88 -2.15
C LYS A 208 -19.79 26.66 -2.45
#